data_AF-A0A7X9A1L0-F1
#
_entry.id   AF-A0A7X9A1L0-F1
#
_cell.length_a   1.000
_cell.length_b   1.000
_cell.length_c   1.000
_cell.angle_alpha   90.00
_cell.angle_beta   90.00
_cell.angle_gamma   90.00
#
_symmetry.space_group_name_H-M   'P 1'
#
loop_
_entity.id
_entity.type
_entity.pdbx_description
1 polymer ?
#
loop_
_entity_poly.entity_id
_entity_poly.type
_entity_poly.pdbx_seq_one_letter_code
_entity_poly.pdbx_strand_id
1 'polypeptide(L)'
;SAKALGRLGKIATGIIAEDPTLFGKLLILQALPGTQGIYGLLGWFMIMSQSGVLGGNTNITLQQGLMFVMAALPIALVGLLSAAHQGWASEGGMALITKRPDRSGNAIVFAVMVETYAILALLATILGVLSIKV
;
A
#
# COMPACT_ATOMS: atom_id res chain seq x y z
N SER A 1 -5.88 2.19 0.17
CA SER A 1 -5.09 3.10 -0.68
C SER A 1 -5.88 4.28 -1.26
N ALA A 2 -7.12 4.10 -1.75
CA ALA A 2 -7.89 5.17 -2.42
C ALA A 2 -7.97 6.53 -1.69
N LYS A 3 -8.09 6.53 -0.35
CA LYS A 3 -8.11 7.77 0.45
C LYS A 3 -6.85 8.63 0.30
N ALA A 4 -5.66 8.00 0.34
CA ALA A 4 -4.39 8.71 0.20
C ALA A 4 -4.19 9.22 -1.23
N LEU A 5 -4.48 8.38 -2.24
CA LEU A 5 -4.43 8.77 -3.65
C LEU A 5 -5.38 9.94 -3.95
N GLY A 6 -6.60 9.90 -3.43
CA GLY A 6 -7.57 10.99 -3.60
C GLY A 6 -7.13 12.29 -2.95
N ARG A 7 -6.44 12.24 -1.80
CA ARG A 7 -5.87 13.43 -1.17
C ARG A 7 -4.73 14.02 -2.02
N LEU A 8 -3.76 13.18 -2.39
CA LEU A 8 -2.61 13.60 -3.20
C LEU A 8 -3.00 14.09 -4.58
N GLY A 9 -4.01 13.48 -5.21
CA GLY A 9 -4.55 13.93 -6.49
C GLY A 9 -5.09 15.35 -6.44
N LYS A 10 -5.85 15.71 -5.40
CA LYS A 10 -6.34 17.08 -5.21
C LYS A 10 -5.21 18.10 -5.04
N ILE A 11 -4.15 17.71 -4.33
CA ILE A 11 -2.96 18.56 -4.14
C ILE A 11 -2.22 18.72 -5.48
N ALA A 12 -1.97 17.61 -6.18
CA ALA A 12 -1.31 17.61 -7.48
C ALA A 12 -2.07 18.47 -8.50
N THR A 13 -3.40 18.39 -8.55
CA THR A 13 -4.19 19.24 -9.46
C THR A 13 -4.02 20.73 -9.19
N GLY A 14 -3.90 21.14 -7.92
CA GLY A 14 -3.63 22.54 -7.57
C GLY A 14 -2.24 22.99 -8.03
N ILE A 15 -1.24 22.11 -7.90
CA ILE A 15 0.13 22.40 -8.37
C ILE A 15 0.19 22.47 -9.91
N ILE A 16 -0.48 21.54 -10.59
CA ILE A 16 -0.47 21.45 -12.06
C ILE A 16 -1.18 22.65 -12.71
N ALA A 17 -2.16 23.25 -12.02
CA ALA A 17 -2.79 24.47 -12.50
C ALA A 17 -1.79 25.64 -12.65
N GLU A 18 -0.78 25.69 -11.79
CA GLU A 18 0.28 26.71 -11.81
C GLU A 18 1.49 26.30 -12.67
N ASP A 19 1.93 25.04 -12.55
CA ASP A 19 3.06 24.49 -13.32
C ASP A 19 2.75 23.09 -13.86
N PRO A 20 2.24 23.00 -15.11
CA PRO A 20 1.92 21.72 -15.74
C PRO A 20 3.13 20.82 -15.99
N THR A 21 4.34 21.38 -16.03
CA THR A 21 5.56 20.60 -16.34
C THR A 21 5.92 19.62 -15.22
N LEU A 22 5.35 19.78 -14.02
CA LEU A 22 5.58 18.93 -12.86
C LEU A 22 4.71 17.66 -12.82
N PHE A 23 3.77 17.48 -13.77
CA PHE A 23 2.80 16.37 -13.77
C PHE A 23 3.44 15.01 -13.51
N GLY A 24 4.48 14.65 -14.28
CA GLY A 24 5.11 13.32 -14.16
C GLY A 24 5.74 13.07 -12.78
N LYS A 25 6.32 14.11 -12.16
CA LYS A 25 6.94 14.00 -10.83
C LYS A 25 5.87 13.86 -9.73
N LEU A 26 4.78 14.60 -9.86
CA LEU A 26 3.63 14.53 -8.94
C LEU A 26 2.90 13.18 -9.04
N LEU A 27 2.73 12.66 -10.26
CA LEU A 27 2.08 11.39 -10.52
C LEU A 27 2.79 10.23 -9.80
N ILE A 28 4.14 10.23 -9.82
CA ILE A 28 4.93 9.22 -9.10
C ILE A 28 4.62 9.29 -7.59
N LEU A 29 4.73 10.46 -6.98
CA LEU A 29 4.48 10.62 -5.53
C LEU A 29 3.03 10.29 -5.15
N GLN A 30 2.06 10.60 -6.01
CA GLN A 30 0.65 10.23 -5.81
C GLN A 30 0.44 8.72 -5.88
N ALA A 31 1.15 8.02 -6.76
CA ALA A 31 0.98 6.60 -6.97
C ALA A 31 1.60 5.73 -5.87
N LEU A 32 2.61 6.23 -5.13
CA LEU A 32 3.33 5.45 -4.12
C LEU A 32 2.42 4.81 -3.05
N PRO A 33 1.47 5.52 -2.41
CA PRO A 33 0.53 4.90 -1.46
C PRO A 33 -0.44 3.90 -2.10
N GLY A 34 -0.37 3.71 -3.43
CA GLY A 34 -1.08 2.73 -4.24
C GLY A 34 -0.71 1.30 -3.90
N THR A 35 0.58 1.06 -3.60
CA THR A 35 1.18 -0.26 -3.48
C THR A 35 0.55 -1.09 -2.36
N GLN A 36 0.11 -0.47 -1.27
CA GLN A 36 -0.56 -1.16 -0.15
C GLN A 36 -1.90 -1.78 -0.58
N GLY A 37 -2.57 -1.23 -1.60
CA GLY A 37 -3.74 -1.87 -2.20
C GLY A 37 -3.38 -3.19 -2.89
N ILE A 38 -2.25 -3.23 -3.60
CA ILE A 38 -1.74 -4.42 -4.29
C ILE A 38 -1.31 -5.47 -3.26
N TYR A 39 -0.67 -5.07 -2.17
CA TYR A 39 -0.30 -6.00 -1.09
C TYR A 39 -1.50 -6.63 -0.41
N GLY A 40 -2.57 -5.85 -0.16
CA GLY A 40 -3.83 -6.39 0.36
C GLY A 40 -4.48 -7.39 -0.60
N LEU A 41 -4.47 -7.10 -1.91
CA LEU A 41 -4.96 -8.02 -2.94
C LEU A 41 -4.14 -9.32 -2.97
N LEU A 42 -2.82 -9.22 -2.89
CA LEU A 42 -1.93 -10.39 -2.84
C LEU A 42 -2.21 -11.24 -1.60
N GLY A 43 -2.32 -10.62 -0.42
CA GLY A 43 -2.67 -11.33 0.82
C GLY A 43 -4.00 -12.07 0.71
N TRP A 44 -5.01 -11.45 0.11
CA TRP A 44 -6.30 -12.10 -0.16
C TRP A 44 -6.15 -13.31 -1.10
N PHE A 45 -5.47 -13.17 -2.23
CA PHE A 45 -5.23 -14.28 -3.16
C PHE A 45 -4.50 -15.44 -2.50
N MET A 46 -3.52 -15.15 -1.64
CA MET A 46 -2.78 -16.19 -0.92
C MET A 46 -3.66 -16.94 0.07
N ILE A 47 -4.54 -16.25 0.79
CA ILE A 47 -5.52 -16.89 1.68
C ILE A 47 -6.46 -17.78 0.87
N MET A 48 -7.03 -17.28 -0.23
CA MET A 48 -7.97 -18.03 -1.07
C MET A 48 -7.33 -19.28 -1.70
N SER A 49 -6.06 -19.17 -2.10
CA SER A 49 -5.28 -20.28 -2.64
C SER A 49 -4.94 -21.32 -1.57
N GLN A 50 -4.33 -20.88 -0.46
CA GLN A 50 -3.87 -21.76 0.63
C GLN A 50 -5.03 -22.45 1.35
N SER A 51 -6.20 -21.81 1.44
CA SER A 51 -7.41 -22.41 2.00
C SER A 51 -8.10 -23.39 1.06
N GLY A 52 -7.72 -23.43 -0.22
CA GLY A 52 -8.38 -24.26 -1.24
C GLY A 52 -9.74 -23.72 -1.71
N VAL A 53 -10.24 -22.59 -1.17
CA VAL A 53 -11.51 -21.99 -1.59
C VAL A 53 -11.50 -21.61 -3.07
N LEU A 54 -10.35 -21.12 -3.57
CA LEU A 54 -10.20 -20.79 -4.99
C LEU A 54 -10.41 -22.03 -5.89
N GLY A 55 -10.11 -23.23 -5.38
CA GLY A 55 -10.35 -24.51 -6.05
C GLY A 55 -11.71 -25.15 -5.73
N GLY A 56 -12.61 -24.44 -5.04
CA GLY A 56 -13.95 -24.93 -4.68
C GLY A 56 -14.03 -25.74 -3.39
N ASN A 57 -12.97 -25.80 -2.57
CA ASN A 57 -13.03 -26.45 -1.27
C ASN A 57 -13.91 -25.62 -0.31
N THR A 58 -15.00 -26.21 0.17
CA THR A 58 -15.90 -25.62 1.17
C THR A 58 -15.75 -26.25 2.55
N ASN A 59 -14.90 -27.27 2.70
CA ASN A 59 -14.68 -28.01 3.94
C ASN A 59 -13.58 -27.36 4.79
N ILE A 60 -13.79 -26.10 5.17
CA ILE A 60 -12.88 -25.36 6.05
C ILE A 60 -13.53 -25.25 7.43
N THR A 61 -12.79 -25.64 8.46
CA THR A 61 -13.26 -25.50 9.84
C THR A 61 -13.29 -24.03 10.26
N LEU A 62 -14.20 -23.67 11.17
CA LEU A 62 -14.24 -22.33 11.75
C LEU A 62 -12.89 -21.91 12.36
N GLN A 63 -12.17 -22.85 12.97
CA GLN A 63 -10.85 -22.61 13.55
C GLN A 63 -9.83 -22.21 12.48
N GLN A 64 -9.75 -22.93 11.35
CA GLN A 64 -8.88 -22.57 10.22
C GLN A 64 -9.26 -21.20 9.65
N GLY A 65 -10.56 -20.92 9.50
CA GLY A 65 -11.05 -19.61 9.07
C GLY A 65 -10.56 -18.46 9.97
N LEU A 66 -10.65 -18.64 11.29
CA LEU A 66 -10.14 -17.66 12.26
C LEU A 66 -8.61 -17.51 12.18
N MET A 67 -7.87 -18.59 11.95
CA MET A 67 -6.41 -18.51 11.75
C MET A 67 -6.07 -17.67 10.52
N PHE A 68 -6.78 -17.81 9.40
CA PHE A 68 -6.56 -16.97 8.22
C PHE A 68 -6.90 -15.50 8.46
N VAL A 69 -7.96 -15.21 9.21
CA VAL A 69 -8.29 -13.83 9.63
C VAL A 69 -7.14 -13.24 10.44
N MET A 70 -6.63 -13.98 11.43
CA MET A 70 -5.49 -13.55 12.24
C MET A 70 -4.23 -13.35 11.39
N ALA A 71 -3.95 -14.24 10.44
CA ALA A 71 -2.82 -14.11 9.52
C ALA A 71 -2.94 -12.89 8.59
N ALA A 72 -4.16 -12.45 8.27
CA ALA A 72 -4.40 -11.26 7.45
C ALA A 72 -4.23 -9.93 8.21
N LEU A 73 -4.28 -9.94 9.55
CA LEU A 73 -4.25 -8.72 10.37
C LEU A 73 -3.02 -7.83 10.13
N PRO A 74 -1.78 -8.37 10.03
CA PRO A 74 -0.61 -7.53 9.80
C PRO A 74 -0.76 -6.65 8.56
N ILE A 75 -1.05 -7.23 7.38
CA ILE A 75 -1.20 -6.43 6.16
C ILE A 75 -2.45 -5.55 6.18
N ALA A 76 -3.55 -6.02 6.78
CA ALA A 76 -4.80 -5.24 6.85
C ALA A 76 -4.62 -3.95 7.68
N LEU A 77 -3.99 -4.06 8.84
CA LEU A 77 -3.82 -2.94 9.77
C LEU A 77 -2.62 -2.09 9.40
N VAL A 78 -1.43 -2.69 9.28
CA VAL A 78 -0.19 -1.95 9.02
C VAL A 78 -0.18 -1.45 7.59
N GLY A 79 -0.72 -2.19 6.61
CA GLY A 79 -0.87 -1.69 5.24
C GLY A 79 -1.80 -0.48 5.17
N LEU A 80 -2.89 -0.46 5.92
CA LEU A 80 -3.78 0.72 5.99
C LEU A 80 -3.08 1.93 6.61
N LEU A 81 -2.37 1.73 7.72
CA LEU A 81 -1.65 2.79 8.42
C LEU A 81 -0.46 3.30 7.60
N SER A 82 0.35 2.41 7.04
CA SER A 82 1.50 2.74 6.19
C SER A 82 1.05 3.54 4.97
N ALA A 83 -0.06 3.18 4.31
CA ALA A 83 -0.59 3.96 3.19
C ALA A 83 -0.93 5.41 3.57
N ALA A 84 -1.47 5.64 4.77
CA ALA A 84 -1.78 6.99 5.24
C ALA A 84 -0.50 7.82 5.47
N HIS A 85 0.50 7.20 6.12
CA HIS A 85 1.79 7.85 6.41
C HIS A 85 2.61 8.09 5.15
N GLN A 86 2.62 7.14 4.22
CA GLN A 86 3.27 7.32 2.93
C GLN A 86 2.60 8.43 2.14
N GLY A 87 1.27 8.55 2.24
CA GLY A 87 0.55 9.69 1.69
C GLY A 87 1.02 11.03 2.25
N TRP A 88 1.29 11.13 3.56
CA TRP A 88 1.79 12.37 4.17
C TRP A 88 3.25 12.66 3.76
N ALA A 89 4.08 11.63 3.67
CA ALA A 89 5.45 11.77 3.16
C ALA A 89 5.47 12.24 1.70
N SER A 90 4.64 11.65 0.84
CA SER A 90 4.45 12.07 -0.55
C SER A 90 3.98 13.51 -0.66
N GLU A 91 3.05 13.95 0.20
CA GLU A 91 2.56 15.33 0.24
C GLU A 91 3.67 16.35 0.57
N GLY A 92 4.50 16.05 1.58
CA GLY A 92 5.70 16.85 1.85
C GLY A 92 6.69 16.85 0.66
N GLY A 93 6.82 15.70 -0.02
CA GLY A 93 7.58 15.58 -1.26
C GLY A 93 7.04 16.46 -2.39
N MET A 94 5.70 16.55 -2.54
CA MET A 94 5.05 17.42 -3.51
C MET A 94 5.39 18.89 -3.24
N ALA A 95 5.38 19.31 -1.97
CA ALA A 95 5.77 20.66 -1.56
C ALA A 95 7.27 20.95 -1.80
N LEU A 96 8.14 19.94 -1.74
CA LEU A 96 9.56 20.10 -2.09
C LEU A 96 9.73 20.33 -3.59
N ILE A 97 9.06 19.53 -4.44
CA ILE A 97 9.28 19.59 -5.89
C ILE A 97 8.74 20.86 -6.52
N THR A 98 7.76 21.54 -5.92
CA THR A 98 7.29 22.86 -6.41
C THR A 98 8.34 23.94 -6.27
N LYS A 99 9.20 23.84 -5.24
CA LYS A 99 10.29 24.80 -5.01
C LYS A 99 11.62 24.35 -5.61
N ARG A 100 11.86 23.04 -5.61
CA ARG A 100 13.11 22.39 -6.04
C ARG A 100 12.80 21.17 -6.90
N PRO A 101 12.38 21.38 -8.16
CA PRO A 101 12.06 20.27 -9.07
C PRO A 101 13.25 19.35 -9.34
N ASP A 102 14.48 19.82 -9.13
CA ASP A 102 15.74 19.07 -9.21
C ASP A 102 15.89 18.01 -8.10
N ARG A 103 15.10 18.11 -7.03
CA ARG A 103 15.17 17.24 -5.83
C ARG A 103 14.06 16.21 -5.75
N SER A 104 13.38 15.90 -6.86
CA SER A 104 12.31 14.89 -6.90
C SER A 104 12.77 13.50 -6.44
N GLY A 105 14.02 13.11 -6.72
CA GLY A 105 14.59 11.86 -6.21
C GLY A 105 14.56 11.77 -4.68
N ASN A 106 14.91 12.85 -3.99
CA ASN A 106 14.88 12.90 -2.52
C ASN A 106 13.44 12.73 -1.98
N ALA A 107 12.47 13.39 -2.61
CA ALA A 107 11.06 13.28 -2.25
C ALA A 107 10.56 11.83 -2.38
N ILE A 108 10.94 11.15 -3.46
CA ILE A 108 10.57 9.74 -3.68
C ILE A 108 11.20 8.85 -2.61
N VAL A 109 12.50 9.01 -2.32
CA VAL A 109 13.19 8.20 -1.31
C VAL A 109 12.51 8.32 0.05
N PHE A 110 12.20 9.52 0.51
CA PHE A 110 11.52 9.71 1.80
C PHE A 110 10.13 9.06 1.84
N ALA A 111 9.38 9.11 0.75
CA ALA A 111 8.09 8.42 0.67
C ALA A 111 8.25 6.89 0.67
N VAL A 112 9.24 6.35 -0.04
CA VAL A 112 9.51 4.90 -0.10
C VAL A 112 10.02 4.36 1.25
N MET A 113 10.70 5.13 2.09
CA MET A 113 11.10 4.66 3.42
C MET A 113 9.90 4.25 4.31
N VAL A 114 8.71 4.82 4.07
CA VAL A 114 7.47 4.42 4.78
C VAL A 114 6.95 3.07 4.27
N GLU A 115 7.25 2.71 3.03
CA GLU A 115 6.85 1.45 2.38
C GLU A 115 7.44 0.23 3.07
N THR A 116 8.64 0.34 3.65
CA THR A 116 9.32 -0.77 4.33
C THR A 116 8.43 -1.42 5.38
N TYR A 117 7.62 -0.65 6.12
CA TYR A 117 6.69 -1.19 7.10
C TYR A 117 5.54 -2.00 6.48
N ALA A 118 5.04 -1.58 5.31
CA ALA A 118 4.03 -2.34 4.59
C ALA A 118 4.58 -3.66 4.04
N ILE A 119 5.83 -3.66 3.56
CA ILE A 119 6.51 -4.88 3.08
C ILE A 119 6.71 -5.86 4.24
N LEU A 120 7.16 -5.40 5.41
CA LEU A 120 7.31 -6.25 6.60
C LEU A 120 5.97 -6.84 7.05
N ALA A 121 4.90 -6.06 7.01
CA ALA A 121 3.56 -6.52 7.32
C ALA A 121 3.04 -7.56 6.32
N LEU A 122 3.28 -7.34 5.03
CA LEU A 122 2.96 -8.32 3.98
C LEU A 122 3.73 -9.62 4.23
N LEU A 123 5.04 -9.55 4.50
CA LEU A 123 5.86 -10.72 4.80
C LEU A 123 5.30 -11.52 5.99
N ALA A 124 4.95 -10.83 7.08
CA ALA A 124 4.34 -11.47 8.24
C ALA A 124 3.01 -12.18 7.88
N THR A 125 2.16 -11.53 7.08
CA THR A 125 0.93 -12.15 6.57
C THR A 125 1.22 -13.37 5.71
N ILE A 126 2.17 -13.29 4.78
CA ILE A 126 2.55 -14.41 3.91
C ILE A 126 3.00 -15.61 4.73
N LEU A 127 3.91 -15.41 5.69
CA LEU A 127 4.41 -16.46 6.56
C LEU A 127 3.29 -17.07 7.41
N GLY A 128 2.39 -16.24 7.95
CA GLY A 128 1.23 -16.68 8.70
C GLY A 128 0.29 -17.56 7.87
N VAL A 129 -0.04 -17.11 6.65
CA VAL A 129 -0.93 -17.85 5.73
C VAL A 129 -0.32 -19.20 5.36
N LEU A 130 0.95 -19.24 4.96
CA LEU A 130 1.62 -20.47 4.55
C LEU A 130 1.82 -21.49 5.69
N SER A 131 1.74 -21.04 6.95
CA SER A 131 1.86 -21.91 8.13
C SER A 131 0.57 -22.65 8.47
N ILE A 132 -0.57 -22.24 7.92
CA ILE A 132 -1.87 -22.85 8.20
C ILE A 132 -2.05 -24.09 7.32
N LYS A 133 -2.32 -25.23 7.97
CA LYS A 133 -2.62 -26.50 7.31
C LYS A 133 -4.12 -26.64 7.11
N VAL A 134 -4.50 -26.87 5.85
CA VAL A 134 -5.89 -27.05 5.42
C VAL A 134 -6.09 -28.44 4.86
#